data_AF-A0A816SD30-F1
#
_entry.id   AF-A0A816SD30-F1
#
_cell.length_a   1.000
_cell.length_b   1.000
_cell.length_c   1.000
_cell.angle_alpha   90.00
_cell.angle_beta   90.00
_cell.angle_gamma   90.00
#
_symmetry.space_group_name_H-M   'P 1'
#
loop_
_entity.id
_entity.type
_entity.pdbx_description
1 polymer ?
#
loop_
_entity_poly.entity_id
_entity_poly.type
_entity_poly.pdbx_seq_one_letter_code
_entity_poly.pdbx_strand_id
1 'polypeptide(L)'
;MEENDDKPAWKKCDTGFSLSASTPMQGCEIYLPEPLGTTHAIVVVTVTTNSEFRVVFNCEPTPSRSTGKPVLCFVVGQDGNSRTTVREGNPGVILAETKEKRALLTSEKEQQTAFWFSFDVSSQIAAFGLGNHPGSDSTLLVVPDWCGCFEKTKCRLFIGVANWTQPLHLFLSQHHTSGLGLNSYPHKFNDDKTIKPFDGVTCICRVNEKSHGAFIHKALVQAQEILKATGPTVGGCFSFLPPDSFHMTLTDLVTSRNRLTVCPKIKGDMRQVGEELRQRSKEIMSMAASNIFYMKMEGVHVNNNLSVWLRPYEVKTAEAMAAWRELMHTSLGFPYSKNYEFHITLAYRILPINESDARALLSVTAEKIHNMLIESRQLSLLPIGVPELCTFEDMSAFHKI
;
A
#
# COMPACT_ATOMS: atom_id res chain seq x y z
N MET A 1 -0.55 -31.41 44.78
CA MET A 1 -1.41 -31.09 43.63
C MET A 1 -0.56 -31.34 42.41
N GLU A 2 -0.74 -32.48 41.78
CA GLU A 2 -0.08 -32.81 40.51
C GLU A 2 -0.65 -31.88 39.43
N GLU A 3 0.23 -31.12 38.78
CA GLU A 3 -0.09 -30.44 37.53
C GLU A 3 -0.35 -31.53 36.48
N ASN A 4 -1.61 -31.70 36.11
CA ASN A 4 -1.98 -32.51 34.96
C ASN A 4 -1.48 -31.80 33.71
N ASP A 5 -0.36 -32.28 33.17
CA ASP A 5 0.33 -31.77 31.98
C ASP A 5 -0.39 -32.25 30.69
N ASP A 6 -1.71 -32.04 30.62
CA ASP A 6 -2.53 -32.27 29.42
C ASP A 6 -2.23 -31.16 28.41
N LYS A 7 -1.04 -31.24 27.80
CA LYS A 7 -0.67 -30.34 26.71
C LYS A 7 -1.63 -30.58 25.54
N PRO A 8 -2.26 -29.53 24.99
CA PRO A 8 -3.17 -29.67 23.86
C PRO A 8 -2.45 -30.31 22.67
N ALA A 9 -2.99 -31.43 22.19
CA ALA A 9 -2.41 -32.17 21.07
C ALA A 9 -2.75 -31.50 19.73
N TRP A 10 -1.73 -30.95 19.06
CA TRP A 10 -1.85 -30.41 17.72
C TRP A 10 -2.09 -31.52 16.68
N LYS A 11 -3.11 -31.38 15.83
CA LYS A 11 -3.25 -32.21 14.62
C LYS A 11 -2.67 -31.46 13.43
N LYS A 12 -1.64 -32.06 12.83
CA LYS A 12 -1.10 -31.66 11.52
C LYS A 12 -2.14 -31.99 10.44
N CYS A 13 -2.49 -31.03 9.61
CA CYS A 13 -3.38 -31.16 8.47
C CYS A 13 -2.62 -30.83 7.18
N ASP A 14 -3.16 -31.20 6.02
CA ASP A 14 -2.49 -31.02 4.72
C ASP A 14 -2.17 -29.55 4.37
N THR A 15 -2.78 -28.58 5.07
CA THR A 15 -2.63 -27.13 4.85
C THR A 15 -2.29 -26.33 6.12
N GLY A 16 -1.97 -26.97 7.25
CA GLY A 16 -1.67 -26.25 8.50
C GLY A 16 -1.81 -27.09 9.77
N PHE A 17 -2.05 -26.42 10.89
CA PHE A 17 -2.28 -27.05 12.20
C PHE A 17 -3.64 -26.64 12.73
N SER A 18 -4.54 -27.59 12.99
CA SER A 18 -5.82 -27.29 13.63
C SER A 18 -5.75 -27.64 15.11
N LEU A 19 -6.18 -26.70 15.97
CA LEU A 19 -6.30 -26.92 17.39
C LEU A 19 -7.71 -26.57 17.86
N SER A 20 -8.55 -27.58 18.06
CA SER A 20 -9.79 -27.43 18.80
C SER A 20 -9.52 -27.71 20.28
N ALA A 21 -9.23 -26.68 21.06
CA ALA A 21 -9.19 -26.78 22.51
C ALA A 21 -10.60 -26.54 23.06
N SER A 22 -11.27 -27.58 23.55
CA SER A 22 -12.58 -27.49 24.20
C SER A 22 -12.48 -27.07 25.67
N THR A 23 -11.28 -27.05 26.25
CA THR A 23 -11.04 -26.73 27.66
C THR A 23 -10.69 -25.25 27.82
N PRO A 24 -11.33 -24.50 28.74
CA PRO A 24 -10.94 -23.13 29.08
C PRO A 24 -9.49 -23.14 29.56
N MET A 25 -8.58 -22.55 28.79
CA MET A 25 -7.19 -22.40 29.19
C MET A 25 -7.05 -21.07 29.91
N GLN A 26 -7.14 -21.06 31.25
CA GLN A 26 -6.79 -19.87 32.02
C GLN A 26 -5.28 -19.62 31.87
N GLY A 27 -4.91 -18.67 31.02
CA GLY A 27 -3.55 -18.15 30.95
C GLY A 27 -2.52 -19.02 30.24
N CYS A 28 -2.92 -19.96 29.39
CA CYS A 28 -1.96 -20.64 28.52
C CYS A 28 -1.70 -19.82 27.25
N GLU A 29 -0.43 -19.55 26.96
CA GLU A 29 0.03 -19.20 25.62
C GLU A 29 0.31 -20.49 24.86
N ILE A 30 -0.43 -20.75 23.79
CA ILE A 30 -0.19 -21.93 22.96
C ILE A 30 0.82 -21.56 21.88
N TYR A 31 2.02 -22.14 21.97
CA TYR A 31 3.06 -22.00 20.96
C TYR A 31 2.99 -23.13 19.93
N LEU A 32 3.32 -22.79 18.70
CA LEU A 32 3.51 -23.80 17.66
C LEU A 32 4.76 -24.64 17.95
N PRO A 33 4.69 -25.97 17.75
CA PRO A 33 5.75 -26.89 18.13
C PRO A 33 7.03 -26.72 17.30
N GLU A 34 6.94 -26.11 16.11
CA GLU A 34 8.09 -25.86 15.23
C GLU A 34 8.03 -24.42 14.66
N PRO A 35 9.20 -23.77 14.47
CA PRO A 35 9.25 -22.47 13.80
C PRO A 35 8.78 -22.60 12.36
N LEU A 36 8.03 -21.63 11.85
CA LEU A 36 7.44 -21.69 10.51
C LEU A 36 8.47 -21.73 9.37
N GLY A 37 9.74 -21.39 9.63
CA GLY A 37 10.82 -21.35 8.63
C GLY A 37 10.61 -20.32 7.51
N THR A 38 9.56 -19.51 7.59
CA THR A 38 9.18 -18.48 6.62
C THR A 38 9.36 -17.10 7.22
N THR A 39 9.56 -16.09 6.37
CA THR A 39 9.53 -14.67 6.76
C THR A 39 8.11 -14.15 6.92
N HIS A 40 7.10 -14.93 6.56
CA HIS A 40 5.70 -14.50 6.53
C HIS A 40 4.81 -15.53 7.21
N ALA A 41 3.84 -15.05 7.98
CA ALA A 41 2.86 -15.90 8.65
C ALA A 41 1.46 -15.26 8.65
N ILE A 42 0.45 -16.11 8.51
CA ILE A 42 -0.96 -15.76 8.66
C ILE A 42 -1.55 -16.70 9.72
N VAL A 43 -2.38 -16.15 10.60
CA VAL A 43 -3.09 -16.87 11.65
C VAL A 43 -4.55 -16.53 11.54
N VAL A 44 -5.44 -17.54 11.56
CA VAL A 44 -6.88 -17.32 11.63
C VAL A 44 -7.38 -17.76 13.01
N VAL A 45 -8.14 -16.89 13.66
CA VAL A 45 -8.77 -17.17 14.95
C VAL A 45 -10.26 -17.01 14.80
N THR A 46 -11.01 -18.08 15.07
CA THR A 46 -12.47 -18.05 15.05
C THR A 46 -12.99 -18.04 16.48
N VAL A 47 -13.78 -17.03 16.80
CA VAL A 47 -14.31 -16.84 18.15
C VAL A 47 -15.84 -16.85 18.14
N THR A 48 -16.41 -17.48 19.15
CA THR A 48 -17.85 -17.48 19.48
C THR A 48 -18.14 -16.66 20.74
N THR A 49 -17.12 -15.99 21.29
CA THR A 49 -17.15 -15.41 22.63
C THR A 49 -16.76 -13.94 22.59
N ASN A 50 -17.18 -13.20 23.61
CA ASN A 50 -16.79 -11.81 23.82
C ASN A 50 -15.56 -11.66 24.73
N SER A 51 -14.76 -12.72 24.89
CA SER A 51 -13.56 -12.69 25.73
C SER A 51 -12.35 -12.15 24.98
N GLU A 52 -11.62 -11.23 25.63
CA GLU A 52 -10.34 -10.72 25.13
C GLU A 52 -9.40 -11.88 24.79
N PHE A 53 -8.76 -11.81 23.62
CA PHE A 53 -7.69 -12.72 23.25
C PHE A 53 -6.51 -11.99 22.61
N ARG A 54 -5.37 -12.68 22.55
CA ARG A 54 -4.12 -12.15 22.03
C ARG A 54 -3.51 -13.08 21.00
N VAL A 55 -2.93 -12.51 19.95
CA VAL A 55 -2.08 -13.20 18.98
C VAL A 55 -0.71 -12.54 19.01
N VAL A 56 0.31 -13.31 19.35
CA VAL A 56 1.68 -12.83 19.56
C VAL A 56 2.58 -13.45 18.51
N PHE A 57 3.31 -12.64 17.75
CA PHE A 57 4.44 -13.07 16.94
C PHE A 57 5.73 -12.80 17.70
N ASN A 58 6.61 -13.80 17.79
CA ASN A 58 7.84 -13.79 18.57
C ASN A 58 9.00 -14.44 17.79
N CYS A 59 10.26 -14.04 18.02
CA CYS A 59 11.43 -14.77 17.50
C CYS A 59 11.91 -15.89 18.45
N GLU A 60 11.30 -16.03 19.62
CA GLU A 60 11.62 -17.06 20.61
C GLU A 60 10.39 -17.91 20.98
N PRO A 61 10.56 -19.21 21.31
CA PRO A 61 9.49 -20.11 21.72
C PRO A 61 9.03 -19.92 23.16
N THR A 62 9.46 -18.87 23.85
CA THR A 62 9.14 -18.65 25.28
C THR A 62 7.98 -17.69 25.45
N PRO A 63 7.17 -17.84 26.51
CA PRO A 63 6.12 -16.90 26.85
C PRO A 63 6.62 -15.45 26.81
N SER A 64 5.84 -14.58 26.18
CA SER A 64 6.25 -13.18 25.97
C SER A 64 5.79 -12.27 27.11
N ARG A 65 4.74 -12.68 27.84
CA ARG A 65 4.08 -11.80 28.81
C ARG A 65 5.01 -11.39 29.94
N SER A 66 5.07 -10.08 30.21
CA SER A 66 5.85 -9.48 31.31
C SER A 66 7.36 -9.77 31.27
N THR A 67 7.88 -10.23 30.14
CA THR A 67 9.32 -10.50 29.98
C THR A 67 10.13 -9.26 29.61
N GLY A 68 9.45 -8.17 29.23
CA GLY A 68 10.08 -6.98 28.65
C GLY A 68 10.63 -7.20 27.24
N LYS A 69 10.49 -8.41 26.67
CA LYS A 69 10.96 -8.71 25.33
C LYS A 69 10.10 -8.00 24.29
N PRO A 70 10.71 -7.41 23.26
CA PRO A 70 9.97 -6.91 22.10
C PRO A 70 9.31 -8.11 21.40
N VAL A 71 7.99 -8.01 21.22
CA VAL A 71 7.16 -8.96 20.46
C VAL A 71 6.09 -8.17 19.73
N LEU A 72 5.54 -8.70 18.65
CA LEU A 72 4.36 -8.11 18.03
C LEU A 72 3.12 -8.75 18.62
N CYS A 73 2.28 -7.98 19.30
CA CYS A 73 1.09 -8.49 19.99
C CYS A 73 -0.16 -7.80 19.47
N PHE A 74 -1.05 -8.58 18.85
CA PHE A 74 -2.42 -8.18 18.58
C PHE A 74 -3.29 -8.50 19.81
N VAL A 75 -4.13 -7.55 20.23
CA VAL A 75 -5.07 -7.73 21.33
C VAL A 75 -6.46 -7.36 20.82
N VAL A 76 -7.36 -8.35 20.78
CA VAL A 76 -8.74 -8.17 20.34
C VAL A 76 -9.65 -8.23 21.56
N GLY A 77 -10.59 -7.29 21.67
CA GLY A 77 -11.55 -7.24 22.75
C GLY A 77 -11.05 -6.56 24.03
N GLN A 78 -10.08 -5.66 23.90
CA GLN A 78 -9.48 -4.96 25.03
C GLN A 78 -10.45 -3.96 25.69
N ASP A 79 -10.26 -3.73 26.99
CA ASP A 79 -11.00 -2.74 27.80
C ASP A 79 -12.51 -2.94 27.72
N GLY A 80 -12.96 -4.15 28.03
CA GLY A 80 -14.37 -4.53 27.93
C GLY A 80 -14.84 -4.57 26.47
N ASN A 81 -13.99 -5.02 25.55
CA ASN A 81 -14.29 -5.12 24.13
C ASN A 81 -14.62 -3.77 23.47
N SER A 82 -13.91 -2.71 23.86
CA SER A 82 -14.06 -1.36 23.29
C SER A 82 -13.02 -1.01 22.22
N ARG A 83 -11.93 -1.80 22.12
CA ARG A 83 -10.89 -1.60 21.10
C ARG A 83 -10.13 -2.88 20.77
N THR A 84 -9.47 -2.83 19.63
CA THR A 84 -8.45 -3.79 19.19
C THR A 84 -7.14 -3.05 18.97
N THR A 85 -6.02 -3.59 19.45
CA THR A 85 -4.70 -2.94 19.39
C THR A 85 -3.64 -3.85 18.79
N VAL A 86 -2.66 -3.24 18.13
CA VAL A 86 -1.39 -3.86 17.75
C VAL A 86 -0.30 -3.22 18.61
N ARG A 87 0.57 -4.02 19.20
CA ARG A 87 1.54 -3.58 20.21
C ARG A 87 2.92 -4.12 19.96
N GLU A 88 3.92 -3.35 20.39
CA GLU A 88 5.27 -3.82 20.63
C GLU A 88 5.45 -4.14 22.11
N GLY A 89 5.53 -5.45 22.43
CA GLY A 89 5.57 -6.00 23.78
C GLY A 89 4.21 -6.56 24.25
N ASN A 90 4.23 -7.32 25.34
CA ASN A 90 3.04 -7.97 25.92
C ASN A 90 3.07 -7.90 27.47
N PRO A 91 2.38 -6.95 28.13
CA PRO A 91 1.84 -5.72 27.56
C PRO A 91 2.99 -4.82 27.07
N GLY A 92 2.68 -3.92 26.14
CA GLY A 92 3.67 -3.04 25.54
C GLY A 92 3.07 -1.80 24.89
N VAL A 93 3.90 -1.09 24.12
CA VAL A 93 3.55 0.18 23.45
C VAL A 93 2.53 -0.10 22.36
N ILE A 94 1.48 0.72 22.28
CA ILE A 94 0.48 0.62 21.21
C ILE A 94 1.08 1.22 19.94
N LEU A 95 1.16 0.39 18.89
CA LEU A 95 1.60 0.79 17.55
C LEU A 95 0.42 1.28 16.70
N ALA A 96 -0.73 0.62 16.84
CA ALA A 96 -1.98 1.02 16.20
C ALA A 96 -3.18 0.53 17.03
N GLU A 97 -4.31 1.22 16.92
CA GLU A 97 -5.57 0.79 17.51
C GLU A 97 -6.75 1.06 16.57
N THR A 98 -7.83 0.32 16.76
CA THR A 98 -9.12 0.61 16.13
C THR A 98 -10.25 0.38 17.14
N LYS A 99 -11.30 1.20 17.00
CA LYS A 99 -12.56 1.08 17.74
C LYS A 99 -13.72 0.71 16.82
N GLU A 100 -13.42 0.33 15.57
CA GLU A 100 -14.46 -0.07 14.62
C GLU A 100 -15.22 -1.28 15.15
N LYS A 101 -16.55 -1.22 15.15
CA LYS A 101 -17.42 -2.30 15.68
C LYS A 101 -17.07 -3.67 15.09
N ARG A 102 -16.67 -3.72 13.82
CA ARG A 102 -16.30 -4.95 13.12
C ARG A 102 -14.95 -5.53 13.56
N ALA A 103 -14.11 -4.74 14.21
CA ALA A 103 -12.85 -5.17 14.82
C ALA A 103 -13.03 -5.70 16.26
N LEU A 104 -14.23 -5.57 16.82
CA LEU A 104 -14.58 -5.98 18.17
C LEU A 104 -15.24 -7.37 18.14
N LEU A 105 -15.25 -8.02 19.29
CA LEU A 105 -15.90 -9.30 19.49
C LEU A 105 -17.43 -9.12 19.47
N THR A 106 -18.14 -10.09 18.91
CA THR A 106 -19.60 -10.10 18.95
C THR A 106 -20.10 -10.53 20.33
N SER A 107 -21.18 -9.91 20.80
CA SER A 107 -21.91 -10.32 22.01
C SER A 107 -23.08 -11.27 21.69
N GLU A 108 -23.36 -11.50 20.42
CA GLU A 108 -24.47 -12.36 19.98
C GLU A 108 -24.09 -13.82 20.19
N LYS A 109 -24.87 -14.51 21.05
CA LYS A 109 -24.72 -15.96 21.24
C LYS A 109 -24.88 -16.65 19.89
N GLU A 110 -23.98 -17.58 19.58
CA GLU A 110 -23.94 -18.40 18.35
C GLU A 110 -23.33 -17.75 17.10
N GLN A 111 -23.00 -16.45 17.10
CA GLN A 111 -22.32 -15.85 15.97
C GLN A 111 -20.81 -16.12 16.03
N GLN A 112 -20.29 -16.82 15.02
CA GLN A 112 -18.85 -17.00 14.82
C GLN A 112 -18.27 -15.80 14.07
N THR A 113 -17.17 -15.24 14.60
CA THR A 113 -16.36 -14.25 13.90
C THR A 113 -14.97 -14.80 13.67
N ALA A 114 -14.51 -14.78 12.42
CA ALA A 114 -13.15 -15.12 12.07
C ALA A 114 -12.31 -13.86 11.90
N PHE A 115 -11.12 -13.87 12.47
CA PHE A 115 -10.12 -12.83 12.34
C PHE A 115 -8.84 -13.42 11.77
N TRP A 116 -8.24 -12.76 10.79
CA TRP A 116 -6.90 -13.08 10.33
C TRP A 116 -5.91 -12.08 10.90
N PHE A 117 -4.72 -12.58 11.21
CA PHE A 117 -3.57 -11.82 11.71
C PHE A 117 -2.39 -12.19 10.84
N SER A 118 -1.62 -11.21 10.43
CA SER A 118 -0.45 -11.48 9.62
C SER A 118 0.70 -10.59 9.96
N PHE A 119 1.89 -11.16 9.80
CA PHE A 119 3.14 -10.45 9.89
C PHE A 119 4.09 -10.98 8.82
N ASP A 120 4.69 -10.05 8.08
CA ASP A 120 5.76 -10.32 7.13
C ASP A 120 7.03 -9.59 7.59
N VAL A 121 8.03 -10.37 8.00
CA VAL A 121 9.36 -9.94 8.42
C VAL A 121 10.14 -9.29 7.28
N SER A 122 9.95 -9.71 6.03
CA SER A 122 10.69 -9.14 4.89
C SER A 122 10.23 -7.72 4.60
N SER A 123 8.91 -7.55 4.51
CA SER A 123 8.28 -6.23 4.27
C SER A 123 8.10 -5.39 5.54
N GLN A 124 8.25 -6.00 6.73
CA GLN A 124 8.03 -5.38 8.04
C GLN A 124 6.60 -4.81 8.16
N ILE A 125 5.63 -5.58 7.65
CA ILE A 125 4.21 -5.23 7.66
C ILE A 125 3.47 -6.19 8.58
N ALA A 126 2.78 -5.63 9.57
CA ALA A 126 1.81 -6.32 10.37
C ALA A 126 0.40 -5.88 9.95
N ALA A 127 -0.54 -6.83 9.85
CA ALA A 127 -1.90 -6.52 9.48
C ALA A 127 -2.90 -7.43 10.18
N PHE A 128 -4.11 -6.92 10.36
CA PHE A 128 -5.23 -7.60 11.00
C PHE A 128 -6.52 -7.30 10.23
N GLY A 129 -7.39 -8.29 10.11
CA GLY A 129 -8.68 -8.12 9.46
C GLY A 129 -9.66 -9.25 9.70
N LEU A 130 -10.77 -9.22 8.95
CA LEU A 130 -11.90 -10.12 9.08
C LEU A 130 -11.91 -11.27 8.08
N GLY A 131 -12.55 -12.36 8.48
CA GLY A 131 -12.69 -13.56 7.68
C GLY A 131 -11.44 -14.43 7.74
N ASN A 132 -11.29 -15.27 6.72
CA ASN A 132 -10.29 -16.33 6.71
C ASN A 132 -9.05 -16.01 5.87
N HIS A 133 -9.02 -14.85 5.19
CA HIS A 133 -7.94 -14.51 4.27
C HIS A 133 -7.67 -13.00 4.26
N PRO A 134 -6.39 -12.58 4.17
CA PRO A 134 -6.02 -11.19 3.93
C PRO A 134 -6.60 -10.65 2.61
N GLY A 135 -6.95 -9.37 2.63
CA GLY A 135 -7.45 -8.65 1.45
C GLY A 135 -7.74 -7.19 1.77
N SER A 136 -7.69 -6.33 0.76
CA SER A 136 -7.89 -4.89 0.95
C SER A 136 -9.23 -4.55 1.62
N ASP A 137 -10.32 -5.25 1.28
CA ASP A 137 -11.65 -5.00 1.86
C ASP A 137 -11.85 -5.63 3.24
N SER A 138 -11.07 -6.66 3.57
CA SER A 138 -11.15 -7.36 4.85
C SER A 138 -10.18 -6.80 5.90
N THR A 139 -9.21 -5.99 5.50
CA THR A 139 -8.20 -5.39 6.40
C THR A 139 -8.82 -4.32 7.28
N LEU A 140 -8.48 -4.34 8.56
CA LEU A 140 -8.94 -3.38 9.55
C LEU A 140 -7.81 -2.53 10.10
N LEU A 141 -6.64 -3.14 10.30
CA LEU A 141 -5.45 -2.46 10.77
C LEU A 141 -4.23 -2.88 9.96
N VAL A 142 -3.37 -1.91 9.66
CA VAL A 142 -2.05 -2.12 9.07
C VAL A 142 -1.05 -1.32 9.87
N VAL A 143 0.06 -1.95 10.24
CA VAL A 143 1.23 -1.31 10.82
C VAL A 143 2.38 -1.52 9.84
N PRO A 144 2.67 -0.54 8.98
CA PRO A 144 3.82 -0.61 8.08
C PRO A 144 5.11 -0.22 8.81
N ASP A 145 6.24 -0.63 8.24
CA ASP A 145 7.60 -0.27 8.67
C ASP A 145 7.92 -0.61 10.13
N TRP A 146 7.21 -1.58 10.72
CA TRP A 146 7.48 -1.97 12.09
C TRP A 146 8.71 -2.87 12.13
N CYS A 147 9.86 -2.32 12.53
CA CYS A 147 11.15 -3.01 12.53
C CYS A 147 11.47 -3.77 13.83
N GLY A 148 10.75 -3.48 14.93
CA GLY A 148 10.83 -4.11 16.25
C GLY A 148 12.09 -4.94 16.53
N CYS A 149 11.91 -6.23 16.77
CA CYS A 149 12.97 -7.21 17.07
C CYS A 149 13.22 -8.23 15.97
N PHE A 150 12.58 -8.08 14.80
CA PHE A 150 12.63 -9.09 13.75
C PHE A 150 13.68 -8.73 12.70
N GLU A 151 14.83 -9.39 12.75
CA GLU A 151 15.84 -9.27 11.71
C GLU A 151 15.35 -9.87 10.39
N LYS A 152 15.40 -9.07 9.31
CA LYS A 152 14.92 -9.46 7.96
C LYS A 152 15.48 -10.79 7.43
N THR A 153 16.71 -11.15 7.83
CA THR A 153 17.45 -12.25 7.19
C THR A 153 17.49 -13.55 8.00
N LYS A 154 17.06 -13.55 9.28
CA LYS A 154 17.29 -14.68 10.20
C LYS A 154 16.22 -14.91 11.28
N CYS A 155 15.02 -14.34 11.21
CA CYS A 155 14.01 -14.67 12.23
C CYS A 155 13.27 -15.98 11.95
N ARG A 156 13.13 -16.75 13.04
CA ARG A 156 12.19 -17.85 13.15
C ARG A 156 10.93 -17.31 13.79
N LEU A 157 9.79 -17.41 13.10
CA LEU A 157 8.52 -16.95 13.64
C LEU A 157 7.89 -18.03 14.55
N PHE A 158 7.64 -17.63 15.80
CA PHE A 158 6.79 -18.33 16.75
C PHE A 158 5.49 -17.54 16.93
N ILE A 159 4.38 -18.25 16.99
CA ILE A 159 3.06 -17.67 17.22
C ILE A 159 2.52 -18.21 18.53
N GLY A 160 2.14 -17.29 19.41
CA GLY A 160 1.42 -17.57 20.64
C GLY A 160 -0.02 -17.07 20.53
N VAL A 161 -1.00 -17.88 20.97
CA VAL A 161 -2.38 -17.40 21.17
C VAL A 161 -2.78 -17.59 22.62
N ALA A 162 -3.40 -16.58 23.22
CA ALA A 162 -3.85 -16.60 24.61
C ALA A 162 -5.28 -16.06 24.76
N ASN A 163 -6.08 -16.71 25.60
CA ASN A 163 -7.38 -16.25 26.09
C ASN A 163 -7.44 -16.43 27.61
N TRP A 164 -8.23 -15.61 28.30
CA TRP A 164 -8.31 -15.57 29.75
C TRP A 164 -9.60 -16.13 30.34
N THR A 165 -10.72 -16.12 29.60
CA THR A 165 -12.02 -16.44 30.23
C THR A 165 -12.83 -17.55 29.55
N GLN A 166 -12.65 -17.81 28.26
CA GLN A 166 -13.44 -18.83 27.55
C GLN A 166 -12.61 -19.65 26.55
N PRO A 167 -13.07 -20.85 26.12
CA PRO A 167 -12.41 -21.61 25.06
C PRO A 167 -12.37 -20.81 23.73
N LEU A 168 -11.28 -20.94 22.98
CA LEU A 168 -11.15 -20.42 21.61
C LEU A 168 -11.13 -21.58 20.61
N HIS A 169 -11.79 -21.39 19.47
CA HIS A 169 -11.62 -22.28 18.32
C HIS A 169 -10.49 -21.73 17.43
N LEU A 170 -9.33 -22.37 17.51
CA LEU A 170 -8.14 -21.91 16.80
C LEU A 170 -7.97 -22.69 15.49
N PHE A 171 -7.96 -21.95 14.38
CA PHE A 171 -7.73 -22.50 13.05
C PHE A 171 -6.46 -21.90 12.49
N LEU A 172 -5.31 -22.51 12.75
CA LEU A 172 -4.08 -22.05 12.14
C LEU A 172 -3.91 -22.65 10.74
N SER A 173 -4.07 -21.82 9.72
CA SER A 173 -3.65 -22.13 8.36
C SER A 173 -2.29 -21.50 8.09
N GLN A 174 -1.31 -22.33 7.69
CA GLN A 174 -0.06 -21.81 7.16
C GLN A 174 -0.22 -21.62 5.66
N HIS A 175 -0.22 -20.38 5.20
CA HIS A 175 -0.28 -20.09 3.78
C HIS A 175 1.13 -19.87 3.23
N HIS A 176 1.52 -20.70 2.24
CA HIS A 176 2.67 -20.41 1.38
C HIS A 176 2.22 -19.44 0.28
N THR A 177 1.94 -18.18 0.63
CA THR A 177 1.69 -17.12 -0.34
C THR A 177 2.98 -16.38 -0.66
N SER A 178 3.06 -15.81 -1.86
CA SER A 178 4.17 -14.95 -2.29
C SER A 178 4.18 -13.57 -1.63
N GLY A 179 3.24 -13.29 -0.73
CA GLY A 179 3.04 -12.00 -0.06
C GLY A 179 1.68 -11.90 0.62
N LEU A 180 1.42 -10.73 1.21
CA LEU A 180 0.21 -10.41 1.98
C LEU A 180 -1.03 -10.16 1.10
N GLY A 181 -0.83 -9.89 -0.20
CA GLY A 181 -1.93 -9.51 -1.11
C GLY A 181 -2.57 -8.15 -0.80
N LEU A 182 -1.93 -7.34 0.06
CA LEU A 182 -2.43 -6.02 0.44
C LEU A 182 -1.97 -4.90 -0.50
N ASN A 183 -0.94 -5.17 -1.30
CA ASN A 183 -0.35 -4.21 -2.22
C ASN A 183 -1.31 -3.89 -3.37
N SER A 184 -1.76 -2.64 -3.44
CA SER A 184 -2.69 -2.14 -4.48
C SER A 184 -2.04 -2.00 -5.87
N TYR A 185 -0.71 -2.00 -5.94
CA TYR A 185 0.09 -1.81 -7.16
C TYR A 185 1.23 -2.84 -7.28
N PRO A 186 0.96 -4.15 -7.23
CA PRO A 186 1.99 -5.20 -7.08
C PRO A 186 2.91 -5.37 -8.30
N HIS A 187 2.57 -4.70 -9.39
CA HIS A 187 3.33 -4.67 -10.63
C HIS A 187 4.27 -3.45 -10.74
N LYS A 188 4.10 -2.44 -9.89
CA LYS A 188 4.97 -1.25 -9.83
C LYS A 188 5.78 -1.17 -8.54
N PHE A 189 5.31 -1.82 -7.48
CA PHE A 189 5.92 -1.77 -6.15
C PHE A 189 5.95 -3.14 -5.51
N ASN A 190 6.98 -3.40 -4.72
CA ASN A 190 7.06 -4.55 -3.83
C ASN A 190 6.18 -4.32 -2.59
N ASP A 191 5.94 -5.38 -1.82
CA ASP A 191 5.13 -5.28 -0.60
C ASP A 191 5.79 -4.38 0.46
N ASP A 192 7.13 -4.31 0.48
CA ASP A 192 7.89 -3.34 1.28
C ASP A 192 7.86 -1.90 0.73
N LYS A 193 7.01 -1.65 -0.28
CA LYS A 193 6.78 -0.36 -0.96
C LYS A 193 7.95 0.13 -1.83
N THR A 194 9.03 -0.64 -1.96
CA THR A 194 10.11 -0.31 -2.89
C THR A 194 9.65 -0.41 -4.34
N ILE A 195 10.25 0.39 -5.23
CA ILE A 195 9.90 0.43 -6.65
C ILE A 195 10.34 -0.87 -7.35
N LYS A 196 9.50 -1.40 -8.24
CA LYS A 196 9.80 -2.55 -9.11
C LYS A 196 10.10 -2.11 -10.53
N PRO A 197 10.89 -2.90 -11.28
CA PRO A 197 10.99 -2.75 -12.73
C PRO A 197 9.59 -2.73 -13.37
N PHE A 198 9.33 -1.67 -14.12
CA PHE A 198 8.10 -1.43 -14.85
C PHE A 198 8.45 -0.52 -16.03
N ASP A 199 9.04 -1.10 -17.06
CA ASP A 199 9.58 -0.37 -18.19
C ASP A 199 8.50 -0.01 -19.22
N GLY A 200 8.71 1.11 -19.89
CA GLY A 200 7.74 1.65 -20.83
C GLY A 200 8.22 2.86 -21.63
N VAL A 201 7.32 3.32 -22.48
CA VAL A 201 7.44 4.56 -23.26
C VAL A 201 6.20 5.40 -22.96
N THR A 202 6.39 6.70 -22.75
CA THR A 202 5.32 7.64 -22.44
C THR A 202 5.66 9.03 -23.00
N CYS A 203 4.66 9.91 -23.13
CA CYS A 203 4.90 11.32 -23.39
C CYS A 203 4.46 12.16 -22.19
N ILE A 204 5.39 12.98 -21.67
CA ILE A 204 5.23 13.68 -20.39
C ILE A 204 5.65 15.15 -20.51
N CYS A 205 5.16 15.97 -19.58
CA CYS A 205 5.71 17.29 -19.28
C CYS A 205 6.34 17.22 -17.88
N ARG A 206 7.67 17.41 -17.79
CA ARG A 206 8.38 17.36 -16.51
C ARG A 206 8.02 18.52 -15.60
N VAL A 207 8.01 18.25 -14.30
CA VAL A 207 7.87 19.26 -13.24
C VAL A 207 9.02 19.09 -12.27
N ASN A 208 10.15 19.75 -12.56
CA ASN A 208 11.34 19.72 -11.72
C ASN A 208 12.07 21.06 -11.79
N GLU A 209 13.14 21.22 -11.00
CA GLU A 209 13.91 22.47 -10.91
C GLU A 209 14.47 22.97 -12.25
N LYS A 210 14.59 22.10 -13.26
CA LYS A 210 15.12 22.40 -14.59
C LYS A 210 14.03 22.60 -15.65
N SER A 211 12.77 22.43 -15.29
CA SER A 211 11.64 22.53 -16.23
C SER A 211 10.86 23.84 -16.05
N HIS A 212 9.91 24.10 -16.95
CA HIS A 212 8.98 25.23 -16.83
C HIS A 212 8.16 25.19 -15.53
N GLY A 213 8.01 24.00 -14.93
CA GLY A 213 7.33 23.80 -13.65
C GLY A 213 8.21 23.97 -12.41
N ALA A 214 9.45 24.46 -12.54
CA ALA A 214 10.39 24.60 -11.42
C ALA A 214 9.81 25.38 -10.23
N PHE A 215 9.00 26.40 -10.51
CA PHE A 215 8.43 27.25 -9.47
C PHE A 215 7.40 26.55 -8.57
N ILE A 216 6.73 25.48 -9.05
CA ILE A 216 5.83 24.64 -8.22
C ILE A 216 6.52 23.42 -7.61
N HIS A 217 7.71 23.04 -8.10
CA HIS A 217 8.38 21.82 -7.68
C HIS A 217 8.58 21.73 -6.17
N LYS A 218 9.04 22.83 -5.54
CA LYS A 218 9.18 22.92 -4.08
C LYS A 218 7.86 22.72 -3.34
N ALA A 219 6.74 23.22 -3.88
CA ALA A 219 5.42 23.06 -3.28
C ALA A 219 4.93 21.59 -3.38
N LEU A 220 5.25 20.89 -4.48
CA LEU A 220 4.96 19.47 -4.64
C LEU A 220 5.80 18.59 -3.70
N VAL A 221 7.08 18.93 -3.51
CA VAL A 221 7.94 18.27 -2.50
C VAL A 221 7.34 18.48 -1.11
N GLN A 222 6.95 19.71 -0.78
CA GLN A 222 6.32 20.01 0.51
C GLN A 222 5.01 19.23 0.72
N ALA A 223 4.22 19.01 -0.34
CA ALA A 223 3.02 18.17 -0.27
C ALA A 223 3.34 16.72 0.11
N GLN A 224 4.42 16.13 -0.46
CA GLN A 224 4.89 14.82 -0.02
C GLN A 224 5.31 14.83 1.45
N GLU A 225 6.08 15.84 1.88
CA GLU A 225 6.57 15.94 3.26
C GLU A 225 5.42 16.05 4.28
N ILE A 226 4.35 16.79 3.93
CA ILE A 226 3.14 16.84 4.77
C ILE A 226 2.52 15.45 4.94
N LEU A 227 2.45 14.65 3.87
CA LEU A 227 1.93 13.28 3.95
C LEU A 227 2.87 12.35 4.73
N LYS A 228 4.19 12.43 4.52
CA LYS A 228 5.18 11.65 5.28
C LYS A 228 5.11 11.94 6.78
N ALA A 229 4.88 13.20 7.15
CA ALA A 229 4.78 13.64 8.54
C ALA A 229 3.59 13.03 9.31
N THR A 230 2.63 12.39 8.63
CA THR A 230 1.56 11.62 9.28
C THR A 230 2.03 10.30 9.89
N GLY A 231 3.32 9.96 9.73
CA GLY A 231 3.95 8.82 10.38
C GLY A 231 3.54 7.47 9.77
N PRO A 232 3.80 6.36 10.46
CA PRO A 232 3.57 5.01 9.93
C PRO A 232 2.08 4.73 9.65
N THR A 233 1.15 5.31 10.42
CA THR A 233 -0.29 5.04 10.29
C THR A 233 -0.88 5.41 8.93
N VAL A 234 -0.43 6.53 8.34
CA VAL A 234 -0.92 7.01 7.05
C VAL A 234 0.21 7.12 6.04
N GLY A 235 1.25 7.90 6.33
CA GLY A 235 2.41 8.10 5.44
C GLY A 235 3.15 6.80 5.14
N GLY A 236 3.25 5.91 6.14
CA GLY A 236 3.82 4.58 5.99
C GLY A 236 3.07 3.66 5.02
N CYS A 237 1.84 3.99 4.62
CA CYS A 237 1.06 3.22 3.64
C CYS A 237 1.35 3.62 2.18
N PHE A 238 2.20 4.62 1.94
CA PHE A 238 2.53 5.14 0.62
C PHE A 238 3.96 4.80 0.18
N SER A 239 4.13 4.65 -1.14
CA SER A 239 5.45 4.70 -1.80
C SER A 239 5.61 6.05 -2.48
N PHE A 240 6.65 6.80 -2.11
CA PHE A 240 6.89 8.16 -2.57
C PHE A 240 7.79 8.16 -3.80
N LEU A 241 7.37 8.87 -4.85
CA LEU A 241 8.18 9.02 -6.05
C LEU A 241 9.32 10.03 -5.80
N PRO A 242 10.50 9.83 -6.42
CA PRO A 242 11.56 10.82 -6.37
C PRO A 242 11.09 12.18 -6.94
N PRO A 243 11.42 13.32 -6.30
CA PRO A 243 11.01 14.63 -6.80
C PRO A 243 11.44 14.95 -8.25
N ASP A 244 12.57 14.40 -8.70
CA ASP A 244 13.04 14.58 -10.09
C ASP A 244 12.20 13.81 -11.12
N SER A 245 11.39 12.85 -10.66
CA SER A 245 10.48 12.07 -11.49
C SER A 245 9.11 12.70 -11.65
N PHE A 246 8.79 13.79 -10.93
CA PHE A 246 7.49 14.44 -11.05
C PHE A 246 7.25 14.94 -12.48
N HIS A 247 6.07 14.60 -13.00
CA HIS A 247 5.62 14.97 -14.32
C HIS A 247 4.10 14.92 -14.41
N MET A 248 3.56 15.61 -15.42
CA MET A 248 2.22 15.35 -15.91
C MET A 248 2.31 14.49 -17.16
N THR A 249 1.62 13.37 -17.19
CA THR A 249 1.53 12.54 -18.39
C THR A 249 0.55 13.15 -19.38
N LEU A 250 0.98 13.26 -20.64
CA LEU A 250 0.14 13.69 -21.75
C LEU A 250 -0.47 12.51 -22.50
N THR A 251 0.25 11.41 -22.61
CA THR A 251 -0.27 10.17 -23.17
C THR A 251 0.54 8.98 -22.68
N ASP A 252 -0.17 7.99 -22.16
CA ASP A 252 0.37 6.67 -21.87
C ASP A 252 0.43 5.89 -23.18
N LEU A 253 1.65 5.55 -23.62
CA LEU A 253 1.86 4.87 -24.89
C LEU A 253 1.90 3.35 -24.70
N VAL A 254 3.00 2.84 -24.13
CA VAL A 254 3.20 1.40 -24.02
C VAL A 254 4.07 1.06 -22.82
N THR A 255 3.79 -0.07 -22.21
CA THR A 255 4.59 -0.69 -21.13
C THR A 255 4.91 -2.11 -21.54
N SER A 256 5.94 -2.72 -20.97
CA SER A 256 6.24 -4.14 -21.23
C SER A 256 5.04 -5.07 -21.00
N ARG A 257 4.15 -4.72 -20.04
CA ARG A 257 2.95 -5.49 -19.72
C ARG A 257 1.88 -5.50 -20.80
N ASN A 258 1.70 -4.39 -21.53
CA ASN A 258 0.64 -4.27 -22.55
C ASN A 258 1.17 -4.22 -23.99
N ARG A 259 2.50 -4.23 -24.17
CA ARG A 259 3.18 -4.13 -25.46
C ARG A 259 2.66 -5.12 -26.50
N LEU A 260 2.50 -6.39 -26.14
CA LEU A 260 2.03 -7.41 -27.08
C LEU A 260 0.61 -7.12 -27.60
N THR A 261 -0.19 -6.38 -26.84
CA THR A 261 -1.53 -5.96 -27.24
C THR A 261 -1.49 -4.64 -28.02
N VAL A 262 -0.68 -3.68 -27.58
CA VAL A 262 -0.70 -2.29 -28.11
C VAL A 262 0.19 -2.11 -29.33
N CYS A 263 1.34 -2.77 -29.41
CA CYS A 263 2.26 -2.67 -30.55
C CYS A 263 2.93 -4.01 -30.93
N PRO A 264 2.16 -5.08 -31.21
CA PRO A 264 2.69 -6.44 -31.45
C PRO A 264 3.73 -6.55 -32.57
N LYS A 265 3.74 -5.60 -33.50
CA LYS A 265 4.64 -5.60 -34.67
C LYS A 265 6.02 -5.01 -34.37
N ILE A 266 6.18 -4.25 -33.28
CA ILE A 266 7.45 -3.62 -32.93
C ILE A 266 8.28 -4.61 -32.11
N LYS A 267 9.40 -5.07 -32.68
CA LYS A 267 10.33 -6.03 -32.05
C LYS A 267 11.36 -5.30 -31.17
N GLY A 268 12.07 -6.05 -30.33
CA GLY A 268 13.14 -5.51 -29.48
C GLY A 268 12.82 -5.43 -28.00
N ASP A 269 13.65 -4.74 -27.21
CA ASP A 269 13.34 -4.34 -25.82
C ASP A 269 12.54 -3.02 -25.79
N MET A 270 12.17 -2.52 -24.62
CA MET A 270 11.41 -1.27 -24.50
C MET A 270 12.17 -0.03 -24.98
N ARG A 271 13.50 -0.05 -25.00
CA ARG A 271 14.32 1.05 -25.54
C ARG A 271 14.24 1.08 -27.06
N GLN A 272 14.33 -0.08 -27.72
CA GLN A 272 14.15 -0.21 -29.16
C GLN A 272 12.71 0.14 -29.59
N VAL A 273 11.72 -0.27 -28.79
CA VAL A 273 10.33 0.16 -28.98
C VAL A 273 10.22 1.69 -28.88
N GLY A 274 10.87 2.31 -27.90
CA GLY A 274 10.93 3.76 -27.77
C GLY A 274 11.48 4.46 -29.02
N GLU A 275 12.60 3.99 -29.55
CA GLU A 275 13.21 4.57 -30.75
C GLU A 275 12.29 4.46 -31.98
N GLU A 276 11.64 3.32 -32.18
CA GLU A 276 10.67 3.15 -33.25
C GLU A 276 9.49 4.13 -33.10
N LEU A 277 8.93 4.25 -31.88
CA LEU A 277 7.85 5.19 -31.60
C LEU A 277 8.29 6.64 -31.79
N ARG A 278 9.54 6.98 -31.47
CA ARG A 278 10.12 8.30 -31.72
C ARG A 278 10.14 8.63 -33.21
N GLN A 279 10.59 7.71 -34.06
CA GLN A 279 10.57 7.93 -35.51
C GLN A 279 9.15 8.12 -36.04
N ARG A 280 8.21 7.27 -35.59
CA ARG A 280 6.81 7.32 -36.02
C ARG A 280 6.04 8.56 -35.52
N SER A 281 6.47 9.16 -34.41
CA SER A 281 5.80 10.33 -33.80
C SER A 281 6.54 11.66 -34.03
N LYS A 282 7.67 11.66 -34.73
CA LYS A 282 8.55 12.83 -34.90
C LYS A 282 7.82 14.09 -35.36
N GLU A 283 6.98 13.98 -36.38
CA GLU A 283 6.22 15.11 -36.92
C GLU A 283 5.22 15.66 -35.89
N ILE A 284 4.52 14.77 -35.19
CA ILE A 284 3.51 15.12 -34.17
C ILE A 284 4.17 15.77 -32.95
N MET A 285 5.33 15.26 -32.53
CA MET A 285 6.14 15.86 -31.46
C MET A 285 6.62 17.27 -31.86
N SER A 286 6.98 17.48 -33.12
CA SER A 286 7.41 18.80 -33.62
C SER A 286 6.29 19.85 -33.57
N MET A 287 5.03 19.43 -33.77
CA MET A 287 3.86 20.33 -33.68
C MET A 287 3.65 20.89 -32.27
N ALA A 288 4.12 20.19 -31.22
CA ALA A 288 4.01 20.62 -29.84
C ALA A 288 5.32 21.21 -29.27
N ALA A 289 6.42 21.20 -30.04
CA ALA A 289 7.74 21.61 -29.57
C ALA A 289 7.81 23.08 -29.10
N SER A 290 6.89 23.93 -29.58
CA SER A 290 6.76 25.34 -29.18
C SER A 290 5.56 25.63 -28.28
N ASN A 291 4.75 24.62 -27.95
CA ASN A 291 3.53 24.83 -27.18
C ASN A 291 3.82 24.69 -25.69
N ILE A 292 3.61 25.78 -24.96
CA ILE A 292 3.46 25.73 -23.51
C ILE A 292 1.99 25.52 -23.23
N PHE A 293 1.64 24.42 -22.57
CA PHE A 293 0.27 24.19 -22.13
C PHE A 293 0.07 24.87 -20.79
N TYR A 294 -0.96 25.71 -20.70
CA TYR A 294 -1.34 26.33 -19.44
C TYR A 294 -2.40 25.48 -18.76
N MET A 295 -2.06 24.99 -17.59
CA MET A 295 -2.91 24.19 -16.74
C MET A 295 -3.32 25.01 -15.51
N LYS A 296 -4.29 24.50 -14.76
CA LYS A 296 -4.56 24.94 -13.41
C LYS A 296 -4.98 23.76 -12.56
N MET A 297 -4.70 23.85 -11.26
CA MET A 297 -5.12 22.84 -10.31
C MET A 297 -6.65 22.78 -10.24
N GLU A 298 -7.14 21.55 -10.27
CA GLU A 298 -8.54 21.20 -10.04
C GLU A 298 -8.73 20.66 -8.62
N GLY A 299 -7.78 19.88 -8.11
CA GLY A 299 -7.86 19.31 -6.79
C GLY A 299 -6.61 18.56 -6.37
N VAL A 300 -6.65 18.04 -5.14
CA VAL A 300 -5.66 17.11 -4.60
C VAL A 300 -6.39 15.82 -4.28
N HIS A 301 -5.87 14.71 -4.78
CA HIS A 301 -6.40 13.39 -4.50
C HIS A 301 -5.36 12.64 -3.68
N VAL A 302 -5.80 11.92 -2.65
CA VAL A 302 -4.93 11.10 -1.79
C VAL A 302 -5.44 9.66 -1.63
N ASN A 303 -6.64 9.36 -2.14
CA ASN A 303 -7.29 8.08 -1.89
C ASN A 303 -6.49 6.92 -2.49
N ASN A 304 -6.07 6.97 -3.76
CA ASN A 304 -5.29 5.87 -4.37
C ASN A 304 -3.81 6.23 -4.55
N ASN A 305 -3.53 7.51 -4.67
CA ASN A 305 -2.22 8.10 -4.80
C ASN A 305 -2.33 9.54 -4.30
N LEU A 306 -1.23 10.12 -3.84
CA LEU A 306 -1.11 11.56 -3.70
C LEU A 306 -0.87 12.13 -5.09
N SER A 307 -1.85 12.84 -5.64
CA SER A 307 -1.73 13.52 -6.92
C SER A 307 -2.38 14.90 -6.90
N VAL A 308 -1.79 15.80 -7.69
CA VAL A 308 -2.38 17.11 -8.00
C VAL A 308 -3.09 16.98 -9.33
N TRP A 309 -4.42 17.07 -9.31
CA TRP A 309 -5.25 17.01 -10.51
C TRP A 309 -5.24 18.36 -11.21
N LEU A 310 -5.13 18.31 -12.53
CA LEU A 310 -4.96 19.46 -13.38
C LEU A 310 -6.03 19.45 -14.46
N ARG A 311 -6.46 20.64 -14.84
CA ARG A 311 -7.26 20.86 -16.04
C ARG A 311 -6.65 21.96 -16.90
N PRO A 312 -6.87 21.93 -18.23
CA PRO A 312 -6.50 23.04 -19.09
C PRO A 312 -7.05 24.37 -18.55
N TYR A 313 -6.23 25.42 -18.59
CA TYR A 313 -6.61 26.74 -18.11
C TYR A 313 -7.78 27.32 -18.94
N GLU A 314 -7.73 27.11 -20.26
CA GLU A 314 -8.67 27.57 -21.28
C GLU A 314 -9.18 26.43 -22.16
N VAL A 315 -10.37 26.64 -22.77
CA VAL A 315 -10.99 25.72 -23.73
C VAL A 315 -10.07 25.44 -24.92
N LYS A 316 -9.43 26.47 -25.47
CA LYS A 316 -8.49 26.31 -26.60
C LYS A 316 -7.30 25.41 -26.25
N THR A 317 -6.80 25.49 -25.01
CA THR A 317 -5.74 24.58 -24.53
C THR A 317 -6.26 23.15 -24.45
N ALA A 318 -7.48 22.95 -23.95
CA ALA A 318 -8.13 21.64 -23.89
C ALA A 318 -8.29 21.01 -25.28
N GLU A 319 -8.81 21.78 -26.26
CA GLU A 319 -8.98 21.34 -27.64
C GLU A 319 -7.65 21.00 -28.30
N ALA A 320 -6.63 21.85 -28.14
CA ALA A 320 -5.30 21.61 -28.70
C ALA A 320 -4.66 20.35 -28.12
N MET A 321 -4.75 20.14 -26.80
CA MET A 321 -4.24 18.92 -26.15
C MET A 321 -5.00 17.68 -26.59
N ALA A 322 -6.33 17.74 -26.67
CA ALA A 322 -7.16 16.63 -27.12
C ALA A 322 -6.84 16.24 -28.58
N ALA A 323 -6.76 17.22 -29.48
CA ALA A 323 -6.41 17.01 -30.88
C ALA A 323 -5.00 16.42 -31.03
N TRP A 324 -4.02 16.95 -30.28
CA TRP A 324 -2.65 16.44 -30.30
C TRP A 324 -2.58 14.98 -29.81
N ARG A 325 -3.30 14.65 -28.74
CA ARG A 325 -3.36 13.27 -28.21
C ARG A 325 -4.05 12.32 -29.18
N GLU A 326 -5.19 12.71 -29.75
CA GLU A 326 -5.91 11.91 -30.74
C GLU A 326 -5.01 11.62 -31.95
N LEU A 327 -4.29 12.64 -32.44
CA LEU A 327 -3.34 12.49 -33.53
C LEU A 327 -2.18 11.54 -33.17
N MET A 328 -1.62 11.68 -31.97
CA MET A 328 -0.56 10.80 -31.47
C MET A 328 -1.01 9.33 -31.43
N HIS A 329 -2.15 9.05 -30.79
CA HIS A 329 -2.67 7.69 -30.69
C HIS A 329 -3.02 7.11 -32.07
N THR A 330 -3.72 7.88 -32.91
CA THR A 330 -4.13 7.43 -34.26
C THR A 330 -2.94 7.10 -35.13
N SER A 331 -1.90 7.95 -35.13
CA SER A 331 -0.70 7.75 -35.97
C SER A 331 0.14 6.57 -35.50
N LEU A 332 0.16 6.29 -34.19
CA LEU A 332 0.83 5.12 -33.64
C LEU A 332 -0.01 3.84 -33.78
N GLY A 333 -1.31 3.96 -34.03
CA GLY A 333 -2.27 2.85 -34.10
C GLY A 333 -2.73 2.37 -32.72
N PHE A 334 -2.71 3.24 -31.71
CA PHE A 334 -3.06 2.93 -30.32
C PHE A 334 -4.50 3.33 -30.00
N PRO A 335 -5.17 2.65 -29.06
CA PRO A 335 -6.52 3.03 -28.63
C PRO A 335 -6.49 4.43 -27.99
N TYR A 336 -7.40 5.29 -28.42
CA TYR A 336 -7.55 6.65 -27.90
C TYR A 336 -8.75 6.73 -26.94
N SER A 337 -8.60 7.48 -25.85
CA SER A 337 -9.68 7.85 -24.93
C SER A 337 -9.77 9.36 -24.81
N LYS A 338 -10.98 9.89 -24.95
CA LYS A 338 -11.28 11.32 -24.76
C LYS A 338 -11.32 11.73 -23.28
N ASN A 339 -11.56 10.77 -22.38
CA ASN A 339 -11.79 11.03 -20.95
C ASN A 339 -10.49 10.87 -20.14
N TYR A 340 -9.47 11.66 -20.46
CA TYR A 340 -8.22 11.60 -19.71
C TYR A 340 -8.15 12.68 -18.63
N GLU A 341 -7.80 12.27 -17.42
CA GLU A 341 -7.63 13.14 -16.26
C GLU A 341 -6.14 13.46 -16.09
N PHE A 342 -5.78 14.72 -16.33
CA PHE A 342 -4.40 15.15 -16.17
C PHE A 342 -4.07 15.30 -14.69
N HIS A 343 -2.91 14.79 -14.29
CA HIS A 343 -2.46 14.89 -12.92
C HIS A 343 -0.94 14.77 -12.83
N ILE A 344 -0.39 15.23 -11.72
CA ILE A 344 1.01 14.98 -11.31
C ILE A 344 0.96 14.03 -10.12
N THR A 345 1.47 12.81 -10.29
CA THR A 345 1.57 11.85 -9.19
C THR A 345 2.81 12.13 -8.34
N LEU A 346 2.63 12.15 -7.03
CA LEU A 346 3.70 12.33 -6.05
C LEU A 346 3.96 11.05 -5.25
N ALA A 347 2.93 10.26 -4.94
CA ALA A 347 3.10 8.99 -4.22
C ALA A 347 1.95 8.04 -4.52
N TYR A 348 2.16 6.73 -4.42
CA TYR A 348 1.11 5.71 -4.57
C TYR A 348 0.72 5.14 -3.21
N ARG A 349 -0.58 5.00 -2.93
CA ARG A 349 -1.05 4.28 -1.74
C ARG A 349 -0.90 2.79 -2.01
N ILE A 350 0.08 2.16 -1.38
CA ILE A 350 0.39 0.75 -1.57
C ILE A 350 -0.46 -0.12 -0.65
N LEU A 351 -0.65 0.32 0.59
CA LEU A 351 -1.34 -0.43 1.64
C LEU A 351 -2.72 0.17 1.94
N PRO A 352 -3.72 -0.64 2.33
CA PRO A 352 -5.05 -0.15 2.64
C PRO A 352 -5.03 0.73 3.91
N ILE A 353 -5.88 1.77 3.90
CA ILE A 353 -6.14 2.65 5.05
C ILE A 353 -7.65 2.58 5.31
N ASN A 354 -8.06 1.59 6.10
CA ASN A 354 -9.46 1.31 6.36
C ASN A 354 -9.93 1.79 7.73
N GLU A 355 -9.02 2.00 8.67
CA GLU A 355 -9.35 2.47 10.01
C GLU A 355 -9.91 3.92 9.95
N SER A 356 -10.98 4.18 10.70
CA SER A 356 -11.69 5.47 10.71
C SER A 356 -10.82 6.68 11.05
N ASP A 357 -9.99 6.60 12.10
CA ASP A 357 -9.14 7.71 12.55
C ASP A 357 -8.02 7.97 11.54
N ALA A 358 -7.43 6.92 10.95
CA ALA A 358 -6.45 7.00 9.88
C ALA A 358 -7.04 7.60 8.60
N ARG A 359 -8.29 7.25 8.25
CA ARG A 359 -9.01 7.89 7.13
C ARG A 359 -9.32 9.35 7.41
N ALA A 360 -9.71 9.70 8.64
CA ALA A 360 -9.94 11.08 9.05
C ALA A 360 -8.62 11.89 8.98
N LEU A 361 -7.52 11.33 9.48
CA LEU A 361 -6.18 11.91 9.38
C LEU A 361 -5.77 12.11 7.92
N LEU A 362 -5.99 11.11 7.06
CA LEU A 362 -5.73 11.23 5.61
C LEU A 362 -6.56 12.35 4.98
N SER A 363 -7.84 12.49 5.34
CA SER A 363 -8.72 13.57 4.85
C SER A 363 -8.22 14.94 5.26
N VAL A 364 -7.92 15.15 6.56
CA VAL A 364 -7.37 16.41 7.07
C VAL A 364 -6.02 16.73 6.42
N THR A 365 -5.20 15.71 6.18
CA THR A 365 -3.91 15.85 5.47
C THR A 365 -4.12 16.30 4.03
N ALA A 366 -5.11 15.73 3.33
CA ALA A 366 -5.46 16.11 1.96
C ALA A 366 -5.91 17.58 1.90
N GLU A 367 -6.78 18.01 2.82
CA GLU A 367 -7.23 19.40 2.92
C GLU A 367 -6.06 20.35 3.22
N LYS A 368 -5.16 19.97 4.13
CA LYS A 368 -3.96 20.76 4.44
C LYS A 368 -3.06 20.93 3.20
N ILE A 369 -2.82 19.86 2.45
CA ILE A 369 -2.05 19.91 1.21
C ILE A 369 -2.76 20.78 0.18
N HIS A 370 -4.07 20.60 -0.01
CA HIS A 370 -4.88 21.39 -0.94
C HIS A 370 -4.80 22.88 -0.62
N ASN A 371 -5.02 23.28 0.64
CA ASN A 371 -4.99 24.68 1.06
C ASN A 371 -3.62 25.30 0.86
N MET A 372 -2.55 24.60 1.25
CA MET A 372 -1.17 25.06 1.02
C MET A 372 -0.89 25.30 -0.47
N LEU A 373 -1.34 24.39 -1.34
CA LEU A 373 -1.15 24.51 -2.79
C LEU A 373 -1.96 25.68 -3.39
N ILE A 374 -3.20 25.89 -2.94
CA ILE A 374 -4.03 27.03 -3.37
C ILE A 374 -3.44 28.37 -2.89
N GLU A 375 -3.03 28.44 -1.62
CA GLU A 375 -2.45 29.65 -1.00
C GLU A 375 -1.15 30.08 -1.69
N SER A 376 -0.39 29.14 -2.25
CA SER A 376 0.80 29.46 -3.05
C SER A 376 0.48 30.34 -4.27
N ARG A 377 -0.75 30.28 -4.80
CA ARG A 377 -1.20 30.87 -6.09
C ARG A 377 -0.42 30.41 -7.32
N GLN A 378 0.60 29.57 -7.16
CA GLN A 378 1.46 29.08 -8.23
C GLN A 378 0.71 28.11 -9.16
N LEU A 379 -0.34 27.46 -8.66
CA LEU A 379 -1.13 26.48 -9.41
C LEU A 379 -2.39 27.07 -10.08
N SER A 380 -2.60 28.39 -10.01
CA SER A 380 -3.71 29.07 -10.69
C SER A 380 -3.47 29.23 -12.20
N LEU A 381 -2.21 29.32 -12.61
CA LEU A 381 -1.77 29.35 -14.00
C LEU A 381 -0.40 28.65 -14.10
N LEU A 382 -0.42 27.37 -14.45
CA LEU A 382 0.75 26.51 -14.50
C LEU A 382 1.20 26.30 -15.94
N PRO A 383 2.33 26.88 -16.40
CA PRO A 383 2.97 26.47 -17.64
C PRO A 383 3.58 25.08 -17.47
N ILE A 384 2.87 24.06 -17.95
CA ILE A 384 3.39 22.70 -18.03
C ILE A 384 4.12 22.61 -19.38
N GLY A 385 5.44 22.47 -19.32
CA GLY A 385 6.35 22.75 -20.43
C GLY A 385 6.19 21.87 -21.67
N VAL A 386 7.21 21.86 -22.51
CA VAL A 386 7.17 21.14 -23.79
C VAL A 386 7.02 19.61 -23.58
N PRO A 387 6.17 18.91 -24.35
CA PRO A 387 6.07 17.46 -24.32
C PRO A 387 7.40 16.76 -24.62
N GLU A 388 7.74 15.75 -23.83
CA GLU A 388 8.89 14.89 -24.02
C GLU A 388 8.45 13.44 -24.19
N LEU A 389 8.82 12.83 -25.31
CA LEU A 389 8.75 11.39 -25.45
C LEU A 389 9.89 10.77 -24.62
N CYS A 390 9.54 9.88 -23.70
CA CYS A 390 10.47 9.28 -22.76
C CYS A 390 10.35 7.76 -22.72
N THR A 391 11.47 7.08 -22.51
CA THR A 391 11.51 5.72 -21.94
C THR A 391 11.69 5.78 -20.43
N PHE A 392 11.25 4.75 -19.73
CA PHE A 392 11.51 4.55 -18.30
C PHE A 392 11.70 3.07 -18.01
N GLU A 393 12.48 2.75 -16.97
CA GLU A 393 12.70 1.38 -16.48
C GLU A 393 11.78 1.04 -15.31
N ASP A 394 11.35 2.06 -14.57
CA ASP A 394 10.42 2.01 -13.46
C ASP A 394 9.82 3.42 -13.21
N MET A 395 9.19 3.65 -12.05
CA MET A 395 8.56 4.94 -11.72
C MET A 395 9.53 6.01 -11.16
N SER A 396 10.82 5.70 -11.05
CA SER A 396 11.83 6.56 -10.42
C SER A 396 12.43 7.60 -11.37
N ALA A 397 12.48 7.31 -12.68
CA ALA A 397 13.11 8.20 -13.66
C ALA A 397 12.54 8.01 -15.06
N PHE A 398 12.54 9.12 -15.82
CA PHE A 398 12.09 9.16 -17.21
C PHE A 398 13.23 9.75 -18.05
N HIS A 399 13.57 9.11 -19.16
CA HIS A 399 14.68 9.47 -20.04
C HIS A 399 14.14 9.85 -21.40
N LYS A 400 14.37 11.10 -21.81
CA LYS A 400 13.98 11.60 -23.12
C LYS A 400 14.71 10.82 -24.23
N ILE A 401 13.99 10.49 -25.29
CA ILE A 401 14.52 9.76 -26.47
C ILE A 401 14.47 10.61 -27.74
#